data_AF-A0A1Y4D0J1-F1
#
_entry.id   AF-A0A1Y4D0J1-F1
#
_cell.length_a   1.000
_cell.length_b   1.000
_cell.length_c   1.000
_cell.angle_alpha   90.00
_cell.angle_beta   90.00
_cell.angle_gamma   90.00
#
_symmetry.space_group_name_H-M   'P 1'
#
loop_
_entity.id
_entity.type
_entity.pdbx_description
1 polymer ?
#
loop_
_entity_poly.entity_id
_entity_poly.type
_entity_poly.pdbx_seq_one_letter_code
_entity_poly.pdbx_strand_id
1 'polypeptide(L)'
;SLVCTPLIESGDSLRALPPIILNGKTRHILYERLERTTGGQPSEYEYRRRNGEEQWIDYQIYTPYADWMKKSEVSIVLDECGCGWEALQSNKSPLFALNFEPVVLQPVLAYVTPQAEAVKARTAAGSAYLDFPVNQTDIRPDYRNNPAELGKIRKGIEAVRGNKYATITAVSIKGYASPEGGYANNARLAEGRAEALLSYVESLYDFGNARMTVD
;
A
#
# COMPACT_ATOMS: atom_id res chain seq x y z
N SER A 1 21.16 -47.70 -24.56
CA SER A 1 20.19 -46.83 -23.88
C SER A 1 21.01 -45.72 -23.30
N LEU A 2 20.55 -44.48 -23.42
CA LEU A 2 21.24 -43.34 -22.82
C LEU A 2 20.56 -43.05 -21.48
N VAL A 3 21.33 -42.94 -20.41
CA VAL A 3 20.82 -42.57 -19.10
C VAL A 3 21.31 -41.17 -18.78
N CYS A 4 20.38 -40.25 -18.58
CA CYS A 4 20.66 -38.88 -18.21
C CYS A 4 20.33 -38.71 -16.72
N THR A 5 21.33 -38.45 -15.88
CA THR A 5 21.13 -38.27 -14.44
C THR A 5 21.32 -36.80 -14.07
N PRO A 6 20.25 -36.08 -13.69
CA PRO A 6 20.39 -34.74 -13.15
C PRO A 6 21.04 -34.78 -11.77
N LEU A 7 21.94 -33.84 -11.52
CA LEU A 7 22.71 -33.73 -10.29
C LEU A 7 22.58 -32.31 -9.73
N ILE A 8 22.43 -32.20 -8.41
CA ILE A 8 22.62 -30.94 -7.68
C ILE A 8 23.97 -31.05 -6.96
N GLU A 9 24.84 -30.06 -7.08
CA GLU A 9 26.16 -30.11 -6.47
C GLU A 9 26.64 -28.77 -5.92
N SER A 10 27.46 -28.83 -4.89
CA SER A 10 28.18 -27.69 -4.34
C SER A 10 29.44 -28.21 -3.63
N GLY A 11 30.62 -27.91 -4.17
CA GLY A 11 31.89 -28.47 -3.68
C GLY A 11 31.85 -30.00 -3.67
N ASP A 12 32.12 -30.62 -2.52
CA ASP A 12 32.11 -32.08 -2.34
C ASP A 12 30.71 -32.66 -2.07
N SER A 13 29.69 -31.82 -1.96
CA SER A 13 28.31 -32.26 -1.73
C SER A 13 27.60 -32.46 -3.06
N LEU A 14 26.99 -33.64 -3.23
CA LEU A 14 26.29 -34.02 -4.44
C LEU A 14 24.97 -34.72 -4.10
N ARG A 15 23.95 -34.47 -4.92
CA ARG A 15 22.69 -35.20 -4.91
C ARG A 15 22.28 -35.60 -6.31
N ALA A 16 22.27 -36.90 -6.54
CA ALA A 16 21.66 -37.48 -7.73
C ALA A 16 20.13 -37.45 -7.63
N LEU A 17 19.50 -37.00 -8.72
CA LEU A 17 18.04 -37.00 -8.88
C LEU A 17 17.63 -38.21 -9.74
N PRO A 18 16.34 -38.60 -9.70
CA PRO A 18 15.83 -39.70 -10.51
C PRO A 18 16.26 -39.58 -11.98
N PRO A 19 16.89 -40.62 -12.56
CA PRO A 19 17.43 -40.54 -13.91
C PRO A 19 16.35 -40.61 -14.97
N ILE A 20 16.69 -40.08 -16.15
CA ILE A 20 15.91 -40.16 -17.37
C ILE A 20 16.57 -41.21 -18.29
N ILE A 21 15.83 -42.27 -18.60
CA ILE A 21 16.29 -43.38 -19.44
C ILE A 21 15.71 -43.20 -20.84
N LEU A 22 16.59 -42.99 -21.82
CA LEU A 22 16.25 -42.90 -23.24
C LEU A 22 16.50 -44.23 -23.93
N ASN A 23 15.41 -44.91 -24.28
CA ASN A 23 15.44 -46.22 -24.92
C ASN A 23 15.09 -46.16 -26.40
N GLY A 24 15.64 -47.11 -27.17
CA GLY A 24 15.14 -47.42 -28.51
C GLY A 24 13.82 -48.23 -28.44
N LYS A 25 13.15 -48.39 -29.59
CA LYS A 25 11.84 -49.05 -29.72
C LYS A 25 11.72 -50.37 -28.95
N THR A 26 12.68 -51.29 -29.13
CA THR A 26 12.62 -52.63 -28.51
C THR A 26 12.75 -52.57 -27.00
N ARG A 27 13.66 -51.74 -26.48
CA ARG A 27 13.86 -51.60 -25.03
C ARG A 27 12.70 -50.89 -24.35
N HIS A 28 12.07 -49.92 -25.03
CA HIS A 28 10.87 -49.26 -24.54
C HIS A 28 9.69 -50.24 -24.41
N ILE A 29 9.43 -51.06 -25.44
CA ILE A 29 8.38 -52.10 -25.37
C ILE A 29 8.64 -53.10 -24.23
N LEU A 30 9.91 -53.48 -24.01
CA LEU A 30 10.28 -54.32 -22.88
C LEU A 30 10.01 -53.60 -21.55
N TYR A 31 10.35 -52.31 -21.47
CA TYR A 31 10.16 -51.49 -20.29
C TYR A 31 8.68 -51.34 -19.92
N GLU A 32 7.79 -51.09 -20.89
CA GLU A 32 6.34 -50.99 -20.70
C GLU A 32 5.70 -52.29 -20.21
N ARG A 33 6.27 -53.45 -20.58
CA ARG A 33 5.77 -54.77 -20.17
C ARG A 33 6.15 -55.15 -18.75
N LEU A 34 7.15 -54.49 -18.17
CA LEU A 34 7.55 -54.71 -16.78
C LEU A 34 6.61 -53.90 -15.89
N GLU A 35 5.74 -54.58 -15.14
CA GLU A 35 4.87 -53.94 -14.14
C GLU A 35 5.72 -53.29 -13.04
N ARG A 36 6.03 -52.01 -13.22
CA ARG A 36 6.68 -51.16 -12.22
C ARG A 36 5.62 -50.38 -11.47
N THR A 37 5.02 -51.00 -10.45
CA THR A 37 4.15 -50.30 -9.50
C THR A 37 5.00 -49.40 -8.62
N THR A 38 5.04 -48.10 -8.92
CA THR A 38 5.59 -47.09 -8.01
C THR A 38 4.46 -46.34 -7.34
N GLY A 39 4.15 -46.71 -6.09
CA GLY A 39 3.44 -45.81 -5.18
C GLY A 39 4.39 -44.70 -4.73
N GLY A 40 4.11 -43.45 -5.11
CA GLY A 40 4.95 -42.28 -4.77
C GLY A 40 5.61 -41.60 -5.97
N GLN A 41 6.70 -40.86 -5.73
CA GLN A 41 7.49 -40.21 -6.78
C GLN A 41 8.24 -41.27 -7.63
N PRO A 42 8.30 -41.14 -8.96
CA PRO A 42 9.01 -42.09 -9.82
C PRO A 42 10.49 -42.18 -9.46
N SER A 43 11.02 -43.40 -9.35
CA SER A 43 12.46 -43.63 -9.13
C SER A 43 13.30 -43.45 -10.39
N GLU A 44 12.66 -43.52 -11.56
CA GLU A 44 13.26 -43.38 -12.89
C GLU A 44 12.17 -42.93 -13.88
N TYR A 45 12.56 -42.16 -14.90
CA TYR A 45 11.68 -41.71 -15.97
C TYR A 45 12.15 -42.32 -17.28
N GLU A 46 11.31 -43.11 -17.94
CA GLU A 46 11.67 -43.76 -19.20
C GLU A 46 10.93 -43.13 -20.38
N TYR A 47 11.67 -42.88 -21.46
CA TYR A 47 11.12 -42.37 -22.71
C TYR A 47 11.75 -43.07 -23.91
N ARG A 48 10.93 -43.20 -24.96
CA ARG A 48 11.39 -43.68 -26.26
C ARG A 48 12.08 -42.57 -27.07
N ARG A 49 13.32 -42.81 -27.46
CA ARG A 49 14.04 -42.00 -28.45
C ARG A 49 13.48 -42.24 -29.86
N ARG A 50 13.20 -41.15 -30.59
CA ARG A 50 12.78 -41.12 -32.01
C ARG A 50 13.84 -40.43 -32.87
N ASN A 51 14.76 -41.22 -33.43
CA ASN A 51 15.89 -40.69 -34.21
C ASN A 51 15.41 -39.79 -35.36
N GLY A 52 16.09 -38.66 -35.56
CA GLY A 52 15.75 -37.67 -36.58
C GLY A 52 14.65 -36.68 -36.19
N GLU A 53 13.99 -36.88 -35.06
CA GLU A 53 13.01 -35.94 -34.50
C GLU A 53 13.57 -35.27 -33.24
N GLU A 54 13.33 -33.96 -33.10
CA GLU A 54 13.54 -33.22 -31.86
C GLU A 54 12.45 -33.60 -30.86
N GLN A 55 12.83 -33.78 -29.58
CA GLN A 55 11.92 -34.24 -28.53
C GLN A 55 12.12 -33.41 -27.26
N TRP A 56 11.02 -33.05 -26.63
CA TRP A 56 10.99 -32.37 -25.33
C TRP A 56 10.48 -33.34 -24.27
N ILE A 57 11.08 -33.29 -23.08
CA ILE A 57 10.73 -34.15 -21.94
C ILE A 57 10.46 -33.25 -20.74
N ASP A 58 9.25 -33.32 -20.22
CA ASP A 58 8.88 -32.65 -18.97
C ASP A 58 9.44 -33.44 -17.79
N TYR A 59 10.35 -32.83 -17.05
CA TYR A 59 10.99 -33.43 -15.88
C TYR A 59 10.73 -32.57 -14.64
N GLN A 60 10.04 -33.15 -13.66
CA GLN A 60 9.72 -32.49 -12.39
C GLN A 60 9.90 -33.48 -11.24
N ILE A 61 10.68 -33.06 -10.24
CA ILE A 61 10.95 -33.83 -9.03
C ILE A 61 10.84 -32.96 -7.79
N TYR A 62 10.70 -33.59 -6.63
CA TYR A 62 10.80 -32.94 -5.33
C TYR A 62 11.93 -33.60 -4.53
N THR A 63 12.84 -32.81 -3.98
CA THR A 63 13.90 -33.29 -3.08
C THR A 63 13.97 -32.39 -1.85
N PRO A 64 14.14 -32.95 -0.63
CA PRO A 64 14.30 -32.15 0.58
C PRO A 64 15.48 -31.20 0.47
N TYR A 65 15.29 -29.93 0.81
CA TYR A 65 16.38 -28.96 0.82
C TYR A 65 17.48 -29.36 1.83
N ALA A 66 18.74 -29.12 1.47
CA ALA A 66 19.89 -29.23 2.37
C ALA A 66 20.71 -27.94 2.32
N ASP A 67 21.33 -27.53 3.42
CA ASP A 67 21.97 -26.21 3.53
C ASP A 67 23.07 -25.96 2.48
N TRP A 68 23.79 -27.00 2.07
CA TRP A 68 24.81 -26.91 1.02
C TRP A 68 24.22 -26.58 -0.36
N MET A 69 22.92 -26.76 -0.57
CA MET A 69 22.23 -26.42 -1.83
C MET A 69 22.00 -24.93 -2.00
N LYS A 70 22.21 -24.11 -0.96
CA LYS A 70 21.96 -22.65 -0.96
C LYS A 70 22.58 -21.93 -2.15
N LYS A 71 23.81 -22.33 -2.51
CA LYS A 71 24.53 -21.96 -3.71
C LYS A 71 25.03 -23.25 -4.35
N SER A 72 24.25 -23.78 -5.27
CA SER A 72 24.57 -25.04 -5.95
C SER A 72 24.38 -24.90 -7.45
N GLU A 73 24.93 -25.84 -8.19
CA GLU A 73 24.73 -25.98 -9.62
C GLU A 73 23.89 -27.22 -9.90
N VAL A 74 22.97 -27.10 -10.87
CA VAL A 74 22.30 -28.25 -11.46
C VAL A 74 23.02 -28.61 -12.75
N SER A 75 23.46 -29.84 -12.85
CA SER A 75 24.11 -30.40 -14.03
C SER A 75 23.44 -31.70 -14.45
N ILE A 76 23.73 -32.15 -15.66
CA ILE A 76 23.27 -33.43 -16.17
C ILE A 76 24.47 -34.28 -16.58
N VAL A 77 24.47 -35.54 -16.15
CA VAL A 77 25.45 -36.54 -16.56
C VAL A 77 24.82 -37.47 -17.58
N LEU A 78 25.58 -37.78 -18.63
CA LEU A 78 25.18 -38.71 -19.69
C LEU A 78 25.97 -40.02 -19.57
N ASP A 79 25.26 -41.12 -19.32
CA ASP A 79 25.81 -42.49 -19.37
C ASP A 79 25.29 -43.22 -20.61
N GLU A 80 26.18 -43.39 -21.59
CA GLU A 80 25.91 -44.10 -22.84
C GLU A 80 26.28 -45.59 -22.77
N CYS A 81 27.20 -45.96 -21.87
CA CYS A 81 27.79 -47.30 -21.80
C CYS A 81 27.16 -48.20 -20.73
N GLY A 82 26.32 -47.64 -19.84
CA GLY A 82 25.79 -48.35 -18.68
C GLY A 82 26.86 -48.56 -17.61
N CYS A 83 27.87 -47.70 -17.59
CA CYS A 83 29.01 -47.78 -16.67
C CYS A 83 28.66 -47.25 -15.26
N GLY A 84 27.47 -46.68 -15.08
CA GLY A 84 26.96 -46.27 -13.77
C GLY A 84 27.77 -45.14 -13.16
N TRP A 85 28.42 -45.40 -12.03
CA TRP A 85 29.08 -44.34 -11.23
C TRP A 85 30.31 -43.73 -11.92
N GLU A 86 30.96 -44.45 -12.84
CA GLU A 86 32.09 -43.93 -13.63
C GLU A 86 31.65 -42.81 -14.60
N ALA A 87 30.40 -42.89 -15.08
CA ALA A 87 29.80 -41.83 -15.88
C ALA A 87 29.49 -40.58 -15.02
N LEU A 88 29.21 -40.71 -13.71
CA LEU A 88 29.03 -39.52 -12.85
C LEU A 88 30.29 -38.64 -12.74
N GLN A 89 31.45 -39.15 -13.14
CA GLN A 89 32.71 -38.41 -13.15
C GLN A 89 33.11 -37.88 -14.54
N SER A 90 32.42 -38.27 -15.61
CA SER A 90 32.76 -37.91 -17.00
C SER A 90 31.50 -37.56 -17.83
N ASN A 91 31.59 -36.73 -18.87
CA ASN A 91 30.41 -36.28 -19.66
C ASN A 91 29.31 -35.56 -18.86
N LYS A 92 29.73 -34.66 -17.99
CA LYS A 92 28.87 -33.77 -17.22
C LYS A 92 28.66 -32.44 -17.96
N SER A 93 27.42 -31.99 -18.07
CA SER A 93 27.04 -30.70 -18.66
C SER A 93 26.28 -29.83 -17.66
N PRO A 94 26.70 -28.58 -17.39
CA PRO A 94 25.95 -27.69 -16.51
C PRO A 94 24.63 -27.27 -17.16
N LEU A 95 23.56 -27.16 -16.36
CA LEU A 95 22.24 -26.69 -16.81
C LEU A 95 21.97 -25.27 -16.31
N PHE A 96 21.93 -25.07 -14.98
CA PHE A 96 21.67 -23.77 -14.37
C PHE A 96 22.11 -23.74 -12.90
N ALA A 97 22.37 -22.53 -12.39
CA ALA A 97 22.70 -22.32 -10.97
C ALA A 97 21.45 -22.14 -10.11
N LEU A 98 21.50 -22.66 -8.89
CA LEU A 98 20.53 -22.43 -7.82
C LEU A 98 21.09 -21.40 -6.84
N ASN A 99 20.30 -20.36 -6.55
CA ASN A 99 20.61 -19.38 -5.53
C ASN A 99 19.40 -19.14 -4.62
N PHE A 100 19.46 -19.71 -3.43
CA PHE A 100 18.46 -19.56 -2.38
C PHE A 100 18.87 -18.55 -1.31
N GLU A 101 19.77 -17.62 -1.62
CA GLU A 101 20.08 -16.53 -0.69
C GLU A 101 18.85 -15.67 -0.41
N PRO A 102 18.57 -15.37 0.87
CA PRO A 102 17.47 -14.47 1.19
C PRO A 102 17.76 -13.10 0.59
N VAL A 103 16.76 -12.54 -0.10
CA VAL A 103 16.84 -11.19 -0.63
C VAL A 103 16.94 -10.22 0.55
N VAL A 104 18.08 -9.54 0.66
CA VAL A 104 18.28 -8.52 1.70
C VAL A 104 17.62 -7.22 1.24
N LEU A 105 16.39 -6.97 1.71
CA LEU A 105 15.72 -5.69 1.51
C LEU A 105 16.31 -4.67 2.48
N GLN A 106 16.93 -3.61 1.95
CA GLN A 106 17.42 -2.48 2.73
C GLN A 106 16.48 -1.28 2.51
N PRO A 107 15.38 -1.16 3.28
CA PRO A 107 14.51 0.00 3.16
C PRO A 107 15.25 1.25 3.60
N VAL A 108 15.25 2.28 2.75
CA VAL A 108 15.79 3.59 3.07
C VAL A 108 14.66 4.51 3.52
N LEU A 109 14.91 5.26 4.58
CA LEU A 109 13.94 6.20 5.13
C LEU A 109 13.90 7.46 4.27
N ALA A 110 12.82 7.65 3.52
CA ALA A 110 12.59 8.84 2.70
C ALA A 110 11.87 9.91 3.53
N TYR A 111 12.62 10.82 4.15
CA TYR A 111 12.03 12.01 4.78
C TYR A 111 11.70 13.05 3.71
N VAL A 112 10.42 13.37 3.56
CA VAL A 112 9.97 14.51 2.75
C VAL A 112 9.75 15.69 3.69
N THR A 113 10.60 16.71 3.62
CA THR A 113 10.39 17.95 4.36
C THR A 113 9.30 18.76 3.63
N PRO A 114 8.19 19.12 4.30
CA PRO A 114 7.18 19.97 3.69
C PRO A 114 7.78 21.34 3.37
N GLN A 115 7.37 21.93 2.25
CA GLN A 115 7.79 23.29 1.89
C GLN A 115 7.37 24.26 3.00
N ALA A 116 8.32 25.10 3.45
CA ALA A 116 8.04 26.09 4.47
C ALA A 116 7.03 27.13 3.93
N GLU A 117 5.82 27.13 4.48
CA GLU A 117 4.83 28.19 4.26
C GLU A 117 5.31 29.48 4.96
N ALA A 118 5.34 30.60 4.22
CA ALA A 118 5.75 31.89 4.79
C ALA A 118 4.77 32.40 5.86
N VAL A 119 3.47 32.09 5.71
CA VAL A 119 2.41 32.40 6.69
C VAL A 119 1.39 31.26 6.66
N LYS A 120 1.20 30.56 7.79
CA LYS A 120 0.20 29.48 7.90
C LYS A 120 -1.20 30.09 8.03
N ALA A 121 -1.95 30.15 6.93
CA ALA A 121 -3.35 30.55 6.96
C ALA A 121 -4.23 29.43 7.53
N ARG A 122 -5.07 29.75 8.52
CA ARG A 122 -6.00 28.82 9.17
C ARG A 122 -7.34 29.53 9.40
N THR A 123 -8.43 28.78 9.23
CA THR A 123 -9.79 29.27 9.48
C THR A 123 -10.32 28.66 10.77
N ALA A 124 -10.83 29.51 11.67
CA ALA A 124 -11.62 29.08 12.82
C ALA A 124 -13.07 29.53 12.58
N ALA A 125 -14.03 28.61 12.74
CA ALA A 125 -15.44 28.87 12.53
C ALA A 125 -16.25 28.50 13.76
N GLY A 126 -17.38 29.18 13.96
CA GLY A 126 -18.32 28.94 15.04
C GLY A 126 -19.72 29.41 14.65
N SER A 127 -20.71 28.98 15.42
CA SER A 127 -22.12 29.34 15.23
C SER A 127 -22.74 29.73 16.56
N ALA A 128 -23.61 30.74 16.53
CA ALA A 128 -24.37 31.21 17.69
C ALA A 128 -25.80 31.59 17.25
N TYR A 129 -26.75 31.45 18.15
CA TYR A 129 -28.18 31.64 17.87
C TYR A 129 -28.74 32.82 18.65
N LEU A 130 -28.58 34.04 18.12
CA LEU A 130 -29.04 35.25 18.80
C LEU A 130 -30.56 35.44 18.65
N ASP A 131 -31.19 35.69 19.79
CA ASP A 131 -32.59 36.08 19.91
C ASP A 131 -32.73 37.60 19.71
N PHE A 132 -33.71 37.99 18.89
CA PHE A 132 -34.05 39.39 18.65
C PHE A 132 -35.52 39.63 18.97
N PRO A 133 -35.88 40.81 19.51
CA PRO A 133 -37.27 41.23 19.55
C PRO A 133 -37.89 41.24 18.15
N VAL A 134 -39.21 41.09 18.08
CA VAL A 134 -39.96 41.03 16.81
C VAL A 134 -39.65 42.25 15.94
N ASN A 135 -39.27 41.98 14.69
CA ASN A 135 -38.93 42.98 13.68
C ASN A 135 -37.82 43.98 14.08
N GLN A 136 -36.92 43.58 14.99
CA GLN A 136 -35.75 44.36 15.39
C GLN A 136 -34.44 43.67 15.00
N THR A 137 -33.39 44.49 14.86
CA THR A 137 -32.01 44.11 14.53
C THR A 137 -31.04 44.39 15.68
N ASP A 138 -31.44 45.18 16.68
CA ASP A 138 -30.58 45.56 17.79
C ASP A 138 -30.25 44.37 18.69
N ILE A 139 -28.95 44.16 18.96
CA ILE A 139 -28.49 43.14 19.90
C ILE A 139 -28.73 43.61 21.32
N ARG A 140 -29.51 42.80 22.07
CA ARG A 140 -29.71 42.98 23.50
C ARG A 140 -28.98 41.86 24.26
N PRO A 141 -27.84 42.13 24.91
CA PRO A 141 -27.04 41.10 25.56
C PRO A 141 -27.81 40.29 26.59
N ASP A 142 -28.71 40.92 27.35
CA ASP A 142 -29.48 40.27 28.42
C ASP A 142 -30.82 39.67 27.94
N TYR A 143 -31.11 39.73 26.63
CA TYR A 143 -32.37 39.22 26.09
C TYR A 143 -32.31 37.70 25.91
N ARG A 144 -33.18 36.99 26.64
CA ARG A 144 -33.30 35.52 26.57
C ARG A 144 -31.94 34.83 26.76
N ASN A 145 -31.53 34.00 25.81
CA ASN A 145 -30.29 33.22 25.88
C ASN A 145 -29.09 33.92 25.22
N ASN A 146 -29.23 35.20 24.83
CA ASN A 146 -28.14 35.97 24.26
C ASN A 146 -26.87 36.01 25.10
N PRO A 147 -26.88 36.05 26.46
CA PRO A 147 -25.64 36.05 27.22
C PRO A 147 -24.78 34.81 26.93
N ALA A 148 -25.41 33.63 26.81
CA ALA A 148 -24.73 32.38 26.52
C ALA A 148 -24.23 32.33 25.07
N GLU A 149 -25.05 32.75 24.11
CA GLU A 149 -24.73 32.72 22.68
C GLU A 149 -23.65 33.74 22.31
N LEU A 150 -23.72 34.97 22.85
CA LEU A 150 -22.64 35.96 22.74
C LEU A 150 -21.35 35.46 23.41
N GLY A 151 -21.48 34.71 24.51
CA GLY A 151 -20.35 34.03 25.17
C GLY A 151 -19.62 33.04 24.24
N LYS A 152 -20.34 32.31 23.38
CA LYS A 152 -19.73 31.41 22.38
C LYS A 152 -18.90 32.18 21.35
N ILE A 153 -19.43 33.30 20.86
CA ILE A 153 -18.74 34.16 19.88
C ILE A 153 -17.44 34.70 20.49
N ARG A 154 -17.54 35.26 21.71
CA ARG A 154 -16.39 35.78 22.45
C ARG A 154 -15.32 34.72 22.67
N LYS A 155 -15.71 33.51 23.10
CA LYS A 155 -14.79 32.40 23.31
C LYS A 155 -14.03 32.01 22.04
N GLY A 156 -14.68 32.06 20.88
CA GLY A 156 -14.04 31.82 19.59
C GLY A 156 -12.97 32.86 19.25
N ILE A 157 -13.28 34.15 19.44
CA ILE A 157 -12.36 35.26 19.21
C ILE A 157 -11.16 35.19 20.17
N GLU A 158 -11.43 34.98 21.47
CA GLU A 158 -10.41 34.91 22.52
C GLU A 158 -9.47 33.71 22.33
N ALA A 159 -9.94 32.59 21.77
CA ALA A 159 -9.10 31.44 21.46
C ALA A 159 -8.02 31.73 20.40
N VAL A 160 -8.32 32.61 19.43
CA VAL A 160 -7.35 33.05 18.41
C VAL A 160 -6.49 34.17 18.97
N ARG A 161 -7.08 35.15 19.66
CA ARG A 161 -6.37 36.32 20.21
C ARG A 161 -5.38 35.95 21.32
N GLY A 162 -5.68 34.92 22.11
CA GLY A 162 -4.79 34.42 23.17
C GLY A 162 -3.55 33.69 22.64
N ASN A 163 -3.49 33.39 21.34
CA ASN A 163 -2.34 32.71 20.73
C ASN A 163 -1.31 33.72 20.23
N LYS A 164 -0.16 33.81 20.91
CA LYS A 164 0.98 34.69 20.54
C LYS A 164 1.57 34.44 19.14
N TYR A 165 1.22 33.33 18.50
CA TYR A 165 1.69 32.97 17.15
C TYR A 165 0.59 33.12 16.08
N ALA A 166 -0.56 33.70 16.41
CA ALA A 166 -1.66 33.93 15.49
C ALA A 166 -2.07 35.40 15.48
N THR A 167 -2.58 35.86 14.34
CA THR A 167 -3.19 37.18 14.19
C THR A 167 -4.44 37.03 13.36
N ILE A 168 -5.52 37.69 13.80
CA ILE A 168 -6.78 37.70 13.04
C ILE A 168 -6.58 38.62 11.84
N THR A 169 -6.65 38.05 10.63
CA THR A 169 -6.52 38.80 9.37
C THR A 169 -7.85 39.12 8.71
N ALA A 170 -8.90 38.37 9.03
CA ALA A 170 -10.25 38.60 8.54
C ALA A 170 -11.31 38.04 9.51
N VAL A 171 -12.48 38.67 9.55
CA VAL A 171 -13.69 38.19 10.22
C VAL A 171 -14.85 38.30 9.24
N SER A 172 -15.57 37.19 9.03
CA SER A 172 -16.81 37.15 8.24
C SER A 172 -17.95 36.74 9.16
N ILE A 173 -19.06 37.47 9.08
CA ILE A 173 -20.27 37.19 9.85
C ILE A 173 -21.39 36.91 8.86
N LYS A 174 -22.00 35.74 9.00
CA LYS A 174 -23.11 35.34 8.13
C LYS A 174 -24.44 35.33 8.88
N GLY A 175 -25.40 36.13 8.41
CA GLY A 175 -26.73 36.28 9.00
C GLY A 175 -27.75 35.30 8.44
N TYR A 176 -28.62 34.76 9.30
CA TYR A 176 -29.77 33.97 8.87
C TYR A 176 -31.04 34.45 9.59
N ALA A 177 -32.17 34.39 8.89
CA ALA A 177 -33.50 34.65 9.47
C ALA A 177 -34.41 33.44 9.25
N SER A 178 -35.26 33.15 10.23
CA SER A 178 -36.31 32.12 10.11
C SER A 178 -37.28 32.46 8.97
N PRO A 179 -37.87 31.47 8.27
CA PRO A 179 -38.72 31.68 7.08
C PRO A 179 -40.12 32.25 7.40
N GLU A 180 -40.29 32.91 8.53
CA GLU A 180 -41.57 33.47 8.94
C GLU A 180 -41.80 34.83 8.27
N GLY A 181 -42.87 34.97 7.48
CA GLY A 181 -43.20 36.21 6.77
C GLY A 181 -42.60 36.31 5.36
N GLY A 182 -42.56 37.53 4.82
CA GLY A 182 -42.13 37.80 3.44
C GLY A 182 -40.62 37.78 3.27
N TYR A 183 -40.12 37.16 2.18
CA TYR A 183 -38.70 37.02 1.87
C TYR A 183 -37.91 38.33 1.97
N ALA A 184 -38.42 39.41 1.36
CA ALA A 184 -37.74 40.71 1.36
C ALA A 184 -37.52 41.27 2.78
N ASN A 185 -38.46 41.04 3.70
CA ASN A 185 -38.30 41.47 5.09
C ASN A 185 -37.29 40.60 5.83
N ASN A 186 -37.29 39.28 5.59
CA ASN A 186 -36.36 38.35 6.23
C ASN A 186 -34.93 38.55 5.77
N ALA A 187 -34.72 38.85 4.48
CA ALA A 187 -33.41 39.22 3.95
C ALA A 187 -32.86 40.48 4.64
N ARG A 188 -33.66 41.56 4.69
CA ARG A 188 -33.29 42.81 5.38
C ARG A 188 -33.00 42.59 6.87
N LEU A 189 -33.78 41.74 7.54
CA LEU A 189 -33.58 41.42 8.95
C LEU A 189 -32.30 40.59 9.17
N ALA A 190 -32.02 39.61 8.32
CA ALA A 190 -30.80 38.81 8.41
C ALA A 190 -29.54 39.66 8.24
N GLU A 191 -29.54 40.51 7.21
CA GLU A 191 -28.45 41.45 6.92
C GLU A 191 -28.23 42.42 8.08
N GLY A 192 -29.28 43.16 8.50
CA GLY A 192 -29.16 44.13 9.58
C GLY A 192 -28.78 43.50 10.94
N ARG A 193 -29.15 42.24 11.19
CA ARG A 193 -28.72 41.51 12.40
C ARG A 193 -27.25 41.10 12.35
N ALA A 194 -26.76 40.73 11.17
CA ALA A 194 -25.35 40.42 10.99
C ALA A 194 -24.47 41.67 11.07
N GLU A 195 -24.91 42.80 10.52
CA GLU A 195 -24.28 44.11 10.69
C GLU A 195 -24.25 44.56 12.16
N ALA A 196 -25.36 44.39 12.88
CA ALA A 196 -25.44 44.68 14.31
C ALA A 196 -24.46 43.80 15.11
N LEU A 197 -24.31 42.53 14.73
CA LEU A 197 -23.34 41.63 15.35
C LEU A 197 -21.91 42.04 15.07
N LEU A 198 -21.60 42.44 13.84
CA LEU A 198 -20.27 42.97 13.50
C LEU A 198 -19.94 44.18 14.36
N SER A 199 -20.85 45.15 14.41
CA SER A 199 -20.70 46.39 15.20
C SER A 199 -20.53 46.09 16.70
N TYR A 200 -21.31 45.13 17.23
CA TYR A 200 -21.18 44.70 18.62
C TYR A 200 -19.79 44.12 18.92
N VAL A 201 -19.30 43.25 18.04
CA VAL A 201 -17.99 42.61 18.22
C VAL A 201 -16.84 43.61 18.08
N GLU A 202 -16.93 44.56 17.15
CA GLU A 202 -15.96 45.65 16.97
C GLU A 202 -15.92 46.60 18.19
N SER A 203 -17.05 46.81 18.87
CA SER A 203 -17.08 47.61 20.09
C SER A 203 -16.33 46.97 21.27
N LEU A 204 -16.19 45.63 21.26
CA LEU A 204 -15.55 44.87 22.34
C LEU A 204 -14.07 44.60 22.09
N TYR A 205 -13.67 44.54 20.82
CA TYR A 205 -12.34 44.08 20.45
C TYR A 205 -11.76 44.94 19.32
N ASP A 206 -10.53 45.41 19.52
CA ASP A 206 -9.74 45.98 18.43
C ASP A 206 -9.16 44.86 17.55
N PHE A 207 -9.52 44.85 16.28
CA PHE A 207 -9.05 43.91 15.27
C PHE A 207 -7.98 44.50 14.33
N GLY A 208 -7.53 45.73 14.58
CA GLY A 208 -6.53 46.41 13.76
C GLY A 208 -6.94 46.47 12.28
N ASN A 209 -6.08 45.96 11.40
CA ASN A 209 -6.30 45.97 9.94
C ASN A 209 -7.03 44.73 9.42
N ALA A 210 -7.70 43.96 10.28
CA ALA A 210 -8.44 42.78 9.83
C ALA A 210 -9.58 43.19 8.88
N ARG A 211 -9.75 42.43 7.79
CA ARG A 211 -10.86 42.65 6.87
C ARG A 211 -12.16 42.15 7.48
N MET A 212 -13.17 43.00 7.55
CA MET A 212 -14.51 42.66 8.04
C MET A 212 -15.48 42.50 6.88
N THR A 213 -16.28 41.43 6.88
CA THR A 213 -17.36 41.23 5.90
C THR A 213 -18.62 40.69 6.56
N VAL A 214 -19.76 41.06 6.00
CA VAL A 214 -21.09 40.55 6.36
C VAL A 214 -21.68 39.88 5.13
N ASP A 215 -22.17 38.65 5.29
CA ASP A 215 -22.73 37.79 4.22
C ASP A 215 -24.09 37.18 4.59
#